data_AF-A0A0F9D2D6-F1
#
_entry.id   AF-A0A0F9D2D6-F1
#
_cell.length_a   1.000
_cell.length_b   1.000
_cell.length_c   1.000
_cell.angle_alpha   90.00
_cell.angle_beta   90.00
_cell.angle_gamma   90.00
#
_symmetry.space_group_name_H-M   'P 1'
#
loop_
_entity.id
_entity.type
_entity.pdbx_description
1 polymer ?
#
loop_
_entity_poly.entity_id
_entity_poly.type
_entity_poly.pdbx_seq_one_letter_code
_entity_poly.pdbx_strand_id
1 'polypeptide(L)'
;MTSFLNKNQIELEKIELSRDETHHLYNGTPLYDKKFTLVMSFHSPGVAAVIDEIGAYHIDFEGKPIYQSRFIKTFGFYNGIAAVIDESGCYHINLDGKSQYSERYEWVGNFQEKFCPVRDGNGLYYHIKIDGTSLYDKRYKYAGDFKYGIAVIYDYDGYAQHIDKFGNFIHKKKFNELGVFHKGFAIAKDGYGTFHINKAGEPLYTQRYKWIEPFYNGFAFVCDFFDQKFIINEDGKIVHTVVDENSILLKNSLRKSLMSKLVGHWNTQILYAIVKLEVLEAINKGYNTFKKLNEYLGIPDTSLDMVIRLLKLWNFITEFNGLFKINYIGDLLTEDNPRSLKYAILMWGDEHYIVMSRLFEALKTYEPQF
;
A
#
# COMPACT_ATOMS: atom_id res chain seq x y z
N MET A 1 -54.31 -6.50 14.22
CA MET A 1 -54.00 -7.87 13.77
C MET A 1 -52.50 -8.01 13.69
N THR A 2 -51.88 -8.36 14.82
CA THR A 2 -50.47 -8.70 14.91
C THR A 2 -50.29 -10.08 14.27
N SER A 3 -49.70 -10.09 13.08
CA SER A 3 -49.27 -11.32 12.40
C SER A 3 -48.20 -11.98 13.28
N PHE A 4 -48.59 -13.04 13.98
CA PHE A 4 -47.65 -13.97 14.59
C PHE A 4 -46.91 -14.68 13.45
N LEU A 5 -45.72 -14.16 13.11
CA LEU A 5 -44.78 -14.87 12.24
C LEU A 5 -44.57 -16.27 12.81
N ASN A 6 -44.66 -17.27 11.94
CA ASN A 6 -44.42 -18.67 12.30
C ASN A 6 -42.91 -18.81 12.64
N LYS A 7 -42.59 -18.84 13.94
CA LYS A 7 -41.25 -18.57 14.50
C LYS A 7 -40.18 -19.63 14.19
N ASN A 8 -40.54 -20.70 13.47
CA ASN A 8 -39.61 -21.71 12.94
C ASN A 8 -38.94 -21.30 11.60
N GLN A 9 -39.13 -20.06 11.15
CA GLN A 9 -38.62 -19.55 9.86
C GLN A 9 -37.88 -18.19 9.98
N ILE A 10 -37.32 -17.86 11.14
CA ILE A 10 -36.50 -16.65 11.26
C ILE A 10 -35.17 -16.88 10.53
N GLU A 11 -34.99 -16.20 9.40
CA GLU A 11 -33.73 -16.16 8.66
C GLU A 11 -32.75 -15.20 9.36
N LEU A 12 -31.64 -15.74 9.87
CA LEU A 12 -30.61 -14.97 10.58
C LEU A 12 -30.10 -13.77 9.76
N GLU A 13 -29.99 -13.92 8.44
CA GLU A 13 -29.48 -12.91 7.51
C GLU A 13 -30.38 -11.66 7.41
N LYS A 14 -31.65 -11.78 7.81
CA LYS A 14 -32.63 -10.67 7.82
C LYS A 14 -32.70 -9.95 9.17
N ILE A 15 -31.90 -10.38 10.15
CA ILE A 15 -31.82 -9.73 11.45
C ILE A 15 -30.74 -8.67 11.41
N GLU A 16 -31.11 -7.45 11.77
CA GLU A 16 -30.21 -6.30 11.87
C GLU A 16 -30.17 -5.78 13.30
N LEU A 17 -29.08 -5.13 13.67
CA LEU A 17 -29.02 -4.36 14.91
C LEU A 17 -29.73 -3.03 14.69
N SER A 18 -30.46 -2.57 15.72
CA SER A 18 -30.93 -1.20 15.72
C SER A 18 -29.75 -0.23 15.69
N ARG A 19 -29.96 0.98 15.17
CA ARG A 19 -28.89 1.99 15.02
C ARG A 19 -28.23 2.38 16.34
N ASP A 20 -28.96 2.29 17.44
CA ASP A 20 -28.50 2.54 18.81
C ASP A 20 -27.99 1.27 19.52
N GLU A 21 -27.98 0.12 18.83
CA GLU A 21 -27.51 -1.18 19.34
C GLU A 21 -28.22 -1.67 20.61
N THR A 22 -29.47 -1.25 20.84
CA THR A 22 -30.27 -1.62 22.03
C THR A 22 -31.21 -2.81 21.80
N HIS A 23 -31.48 -3.19 20.56
CA HIS A 23 -32.35 -4.31 20.21
C HIS A 23 -32.11 -4.79 18.77
N HIS A 24 -32.76 -5.90 18.41
CA HIS A 24 -32.73 -6.46 17.07
C HIS A 24 -33.97 -6.08 16.26
N LEU A 25 -33.78 -5.88 14.97
CA LEU A 25 -34.81 -5.65 13.97
C LEU A 25 -34.90 -6.87 13.05
N TYR A 26 -36.10 -7.27 12.68
CA TYR A 26 -36.37 -8.24 11.62
C TYR A 26 -37.22 -7.56 10.55
N ASN A 27 -36.69 -7.47 9.33
CA ASN A 27 -37.28 -6.71 8.22
C ASN A 27 -37.67 -5.28 8.64
N GLY A 28 -36.80 -4.59 9.39
CA GLY A 28 -37.01 -3.20 9.84
C GLY A 28 -37.97 -3.02 11.02
N THR A 29 -38.55 -4.11 11.57
CA THR A 29 -39.43 -4.04 12.75
C THR A 29 -38.78 -4.67 13.98
N PRO A 30 -38.98 -4.15 15.21
CA PRO A 30 -38.43 -4.77 16.40
C PRO A 30 -38.80 -6.25 16.52
N LEU A 31 -37.80 -7.11 16.71
CA LEU A 31 -38.00 -8.55 16.82
C LEU A 31 -38.72 -8.93 18.13
N TYR A 32 -38.55 -8.11 19.16
CA TYR A 32 -39.17 -8.22 20.49
C TYR A 32 -39.27 -6.81 21.13
N ASP A 33 -40.09 -6.67 22.19
CA ASP A 33 -40.39 -5.36 22.80
C ASP A 33 -39.27 -4.83 23.73
N LYS A 34 -38.55 -5.74 24.42
CA LYS A 34 -37.51 -5.37 25.39
C LYS A 34 -36.36 -4.60 24.73
N LYS A 35 -35.87 -3.55 25.40
CA LYS A 35 -34.61 -2.87 25.07
C LYS A 35 -33.53 -3.29 26.05
N PHE A 36 -32.32 -3.45 25.56
CA PHE A 36 -31.12 -3.76 26.32
C PHE A 36 -30.18 -2.55 26.31
N THR A 37 -29.21 -2.54 27.21
CA THR A 37 -28.12 -1.55 27.18
C THR A 37 -27.25 -1.74 25.94
N LEU A 38 -27.01 -3.01 25.57
CA LEU A 38 -26.28 -3.38 24.36
C LEU A 38 -26.74 -4.75 23.85
N VAL A 39 -26.82 -4.91 22.54
CA VAL A 39 -27.01 -6.20 21.87
C VAL A 39 -25.87 -6.47 20.87
N MET A 40 -25.48 -7.73 20.73
CA MET A 40 -24.63 -8.23 19.64
C MET A 40 -25.46 -9.08 18.68
N SER A 41 -24.98 -9.23 17.44
CA SER A 41 -25.67 -10.00 16.40
C SER A 41 -26.07 -11.41 16.83
N PHE A 42 -27.21 -11.87 16.32
CA PHE A 42 -27.61 -13.27 16.43
C PHE A 42 -26.67 -14.17 15.62
N HIS A 43 -26.28 -15.30 16.22
CA HIS A 43 -25.54 -16.37 15.56
C HIS A 43 -26.30 -17.69 15.69
N SER A 44 -26.05 -18.63 14.79
CA SER A 44 -26.60 -19.99 14.88
C SER A 44 -26.26 -20.60 16.26
N PRO A 45 -27.23 -21.17 17.00
CA PRO A 45 -28.55 -21.63 16.56
C PRO A 45 -29.72 -20.64 16.73
N GLY A 46 -29.46 -19.34 16.82
CA GLY A 46 -30.47 -18.31 17.08
C GLY A 46 -30.32 -17.65 18.44
N VAL A 47 -29.06 -17.38 18.82
CA VAL A 47 -28.71 -16.80 20.11
C VAL A 47 -27.92 -15.51 19.91
N ALA A 48 -28.25 -14.48 20.69
CA ALA A 48 -27.56 -13.20 20.72
C ALA A 48 -27.04 -12.89 22.12
N ALA A 49 -25.86 -12.28 22.21
CA ALA A 49 -25.32 -11.76 23.46
C ALA A 49 -25.90 -10.38 23.75
N VAL A 50 -26.28 -10.12 25.00
CA VAL A 50 -26.90 -8.86 25.44
C VAL A 50 -26.37 -8.44 26.80
N ILE A 51 -26.53 -7.16 27.10
CA ILE A 51 -26.21 -6.56 28.40
C ILE A 51 -27.39 -5.70 28.84
N ASP A 52 -27.81 -5.84 30.10
CA ASP A 52 -28.78 -4.96 30.75
C ASP A 52 -28.34 -4.65 32.20
N GLU A 53 -29.25 -4.13 33.03
CA GLU A 53 -28.98 -3.72 34.42
C GLU A 53 -28.57 -4.86 35.36
N ILE A 54 -28.88 -6.12 35.01
CA ILE A 54 -28.51 -7.29 35.82
C ILE A 54 -27.23 -7.99 35.30
N GLY A 55 -26.65 -7.49 34.22
CA GLY A 55 -25.39 -7.97 33.65
C GLY A 55 -25.51 -8.51 32.22
N ALA A 56 -24.48 -9.21 31.79
CA ALA A 56 -24.35 -9.77 30.45
C ALA A 56 -24.85 -11.23 30.40
N TYR A 57 -25.60 -11.59 29.35
CA TYR A 57 -26.11 -12.94 29.12
C TYR A 57 -26.54 -13.13 27.66
N HIS A 58 -27.19 -14.26 27.35
CA HIS A 58 -27.67 -14.58 26.02
C HIS A 58 -29.18 -14.74 25.95
N ILE A 59 -29.76 -14.35 24.83
CA ILE A 59 -31.20 -14.41 24.56
C ILE A 59 -31.53 -15.22 23.31
N ASP A 60 -32.76 -15.72 23.26
CA ASP A 60 -33.39 -16.27 22.07
C ASP A 60 -34.01 -15.17 21.18
N PHE A 61 -34.66 -15.57 20.08
CA PHE A 61 -35.38 -14.65 19.19
C PHE A 61 -36.57 -13.93 19.84
N GLU A 62 -37.03 -14.36 21.02
CA GLU A 62 -38.09 -13.67 21.77
C GLU A 62 -37.53 -12.63 22.74
N GLY A 63 -36.21 -12.45 22.77
CA GLY A 63 -35.54 -11.58 23.74
C GLY A 63 -35.51 -12.17 25.15
N LYS A 64 -35.77 -13.47 25.29
CA LYS A 64 -35.80 -14.15 26.59
C LYS A 64 -34.44 -14.75 26.91
N PRO A 65 -33.96 -14.65 28.17
CA PRO A 65 -32.74 -15.32 28.59
C PRO A 65 -32.82 -16.83 28.35
N ILE A 66 -31.80 -17.41 27.72
CA ILE A 66 -31.75 -18.87 27.50
C ILE A 66 -31.23 -19.65 28.73
N TYR A 67 -30.72 -18.95 29.74
CA TYR A 67 -30.30 -19.49 31.03
C TYR A 67 -30.33 -18.41 32.14
N GLN A 68 -30.15 -18.81 33.41
CA GLN A 68 -30.24 -17.93 34.58
C GLN A 68 -28.95 -17.18 34.94
N SER A 69 -27.77 -17.71 34.62
CA SER A 69 -26.48 -17.09 34.93
C SER A 69 -26.34 -15.67 34.35
N ARG A 70 -25.62 -14.80 35.05
CA ARG A 70 -25.28 -13.44 34.62
C ARG A 70 -23.79 -13.21 34.78
N PHE A 71 -23.23 -12.50 33.81
CA PHE A 71 -21.79 -12.30 33.68
C PHE A 71 -21.47 -10.80 33.67
N ILE A 72 -20.22 -10.45 33.95
CA ILE A 72 -19.73 -9.08 33.77
C ILE A 72 -19.69 -8.74 32.27
N LYS A 73 -19.26 -9.70 31.45
CA LYS A 73 -19.26 -9.58 29.99
C LYS A 73 -19.51 -10.94 29.33
N THR A 74 -20.15 -10.93 28.18
CA THR A 74 -20.30 -12.10 27.31
C THR A 74 -20.06 -11.72 25.86
N PHE A 75 -19.69 -12.69 25.04
CA PHE A 75 -19.52 -12.56 23.60
C PHE A 75 -20.42 -13.55 22.87
N GLY A 76 -20.66 -13.34 21.57
CA GLY A 76 -21.56 -14.19 20.79
C GLY A 76 -21.17 -15.67 20.77
N PHE A 77 -22.16 -16.53 20.58
CA PHE A 77 -21.96 -17.96 20.40
C PHE A 77 -21.36 -18.28 19.03
N TYR A 78 -20.31 -19.09 19.01
CA TYR A 78 -19.73 -19.68 17.80
C TYR A 78 -19.58 -21.18 18.03
N ASN A 79 -20.16 -22.00 17.16
CA ASN A 79 -20.17 -23.46 17.27
C ASN A 79 -20.71 -23.97 18.63
N GLY A 80 -21.72 -23.31 19.19
CA GLY A 80 -22.38 -23.73 20.43
C GLY A 80 -21.64 -23.38 21.72
N ILE A 81 -20.57 -22.58 21.64
CA ILE A 81 -19.82 -22.08 22.80
C ILE A 81 -19.69 -20.55 22.74
N ALA A 82 -19.70 -19.92 23.91
CA ALA A 82 -19.48 -18.49 24.07
C ALA A 82 -18.44 -18.20 25.15
N ALA A 83 -17.61 -17.19 24.91
CA ALA A 83 -16.69 -16.64 25.91
C ALA A 83 -17.45 -15.73 26.88
N VAL A 84 -17.16 -15.85 28.18
CA VAL A 84 -17.74 -15.06 29.26
C VAL A 84 -16.68 -14.61 30.25
N ILE A 85 -17.00 -13.56 31.00
CA ILE A 85 -16.18 -12.99 32.07
C ILE A 85 -17.03 -12.85 33.32
N ASP A 86 -16.56 -13.40 34.44
CA ASP A 86 -17.08 -13.13 35.78
C ASP A 86 -15.93 -12.79 36.74
N GLU A 87 -16.22 -12.71 38.05
CA GLU A 87 -15.25 -12.38 39.09
C GLU A 87 -14.10 -13.40 39.21
N SER A 88 -14.30 -14.64 38.74
CA SER A 88 -13.29 -15.70 38.75
C SER A 88 -12.35 -15.65 37.55
N GLY A 89 -12.72 -14.95 36.47
CA GLY A 89 -11.93 -14.77 35.26
C GLY A 89 -12.69 -15.06 33.97
N CYS A 90 -11.95 -15.26 32.88
CA CYS A 90 -12.46 -15.55 31.56
C CYS A 90 -12.55 -17.06 31.32
N TYR A 91 -13.65 -17.53 30.72
CA TYR A 91 -13.86 -18.94 30.35
C TYR A 91 -14.97 -19.07 29.31
N HIS A 92 -15.32 -20.31 28.97
CA HIS A 92 -16.34 -20.62 27.99
C HIS A 92 -17.54 -21.32 28.61
N ILE A 93 -18.73 -21.01 28.10
CA ILE A 93 -20.00 -21.65 28.47
C ILE A 93 -20.67 -22.31 27.28
N ASN A 94 -21.50 -23.31 27.56
CA ASN A 94 -22.41 -23.92 26.60
C ASN A 94 -23.76 -23.18 26.55
N LEU A 95 -24.68 -23.65 25.69
CA LEU A 95 -26.02 -23.07 25.53
C LEU A 95 -26.91 -23.14 26.79
N ASP A 96 -26.60 -24.02 27.75
CA ASP A 96 -27.29 -24.09 29.05
C ASP A 96 -26.73 -23.05 30.06
N GLY A 97 -25.74 -22.25 29.67
CA GLY A 97 -25.05 -21.31 30.55
C GLY A 97 -24.10 -21.96 31.55
N LYS A 98 -23.74 -23.23 31.33
CA LYS A 98 -22.80 -23.98 32.18
C LYS A 98 -21.38 -23.83 31.67
N SER A 99 -20.42 -23.69 32.57
CA SER A 99 -19.00 -23.70 32.23
C SER A 99 -18.65 -25.00 31.49
N GLN A 100 -17.92 -24.85 30.39
CA GLN A 100 -17.47 -25.98 29.59
C GLN A 100 -16.32 -26.77 30.27
N TYR A 101 -15.56 -26.09 31.13
CA TYR A 101 -14.44 -26.61 31.92
C TYR A 101 -14.24 -25.77 33.19
N SER A 102 -13.42 -26.26 34.13
CA SER A 102 -13.23 -25.64 35.46
C SER A 102 -12.23 -24.49 35.49
N GLU A 103 -11.29 -24.48 34.56
CA GLU A 103 -10.19 -23.53 34.48
C GLU A 103 -10.71 -22.11 34.24
N ARG A 104 -9.95 -21.13 34.74
CA ARG A 104 -10.20 -19.70 34.57
C ARG A 104 -8.94 -19.02 34.07
N TYR A 105 -9.11 -18.15 33.09
CA TYR A 105 -8.03 -17.48 32.37
C TYR A 105 -8.10 -15.97 32.57
N GLU A 106 -6.98 -15.28 32.35
CA GLU A 106 -7.02 -13.82 32.25
C GLU A 106 -7.74 -13.36 30.98
N TRP A 107 -7.63 -14.16 29.91
CA TRP A 107 -8.24 -13.89 28.63
C TRP A 107 -8.47 -15.19 27.86
N VAL A 108 -9.57 -15.25 27.12
CA VAL A 108 -9.87 -16.32 26.16
C VAL A 108 -10.25 -15.72 24.82
N GLY A 109 -9.79 -16.34 23.73
CA GLY A 109 -10.21 -16.03 22.37
C GLY A 109 -11.52 -16.74 21.99
N ASN A 110 -11.78 -16.83 20.69
CA ASN A 110 -12.89 -17.63 20.17
C ASN A 110 -12.38 -19.02 19.75
N PHE A 111 -13.27 -20.01 19.80
CA PHE A 111 -12.99 -21.30 19.19
C PHE A 111 -13.01 -21.19 17.66
N GLN A 112 -11.84 -21.34 17.04
CA GLN A 112 -11.65 -21.47 15.60
C GLN A 112 -11.02 -22.83 15.27
N GLU A 113 -11.59 -23.55 14.30
CA GLU A 113 -11.11 -24.88 13.92
C GLU A 113 -11.00 -25.89 15.10
N LYS A 114 -11.89 -25.74 16.10
CA LYS A 114 -11.96 -26.54 17.35
C LYS A 114 -10.90 -26.21 18.41
N PHE A 115 -10.12 -25.15 18.23
CA PHE A 115 -9.11 -24.71 19.18
C PHE A 115 -9.32 -23.25 19.55
N CYS A 116 -8.85 -22.86 20.74
CA CYS A 116 -8.96 -21.48 21.21
C CYS A 116 -7.64 -21.04 21.84
N PRO A 117 -7.08 -19.87 21.49
CA PRO A 117 -6.00 -19.28 22.25
C PRO A 117 -6.53 -18.78 23.61
N VAL A 118 -5.76 -18.99 24.66
CA VAL A 118 -6.04 -18.49 26.01
C VAL A 118 -4.79 -17.86 26.59
N ARG A 119 -4.97 -16.94 27.55
CA ARG A 119 -3.88 -16.35 28.34
C ARG A 119 -4.06 -16.73 29.81
N ASP A 120 -3.04 -17.39 30.37
CA ASP A 120 -3.03 -17.74 31.79
C ASP A 120 -2.70 -16.56 32.72
N GLY A 121 -2.76 -16.80 34.03
CA GLY A 121 -2.43 -15.82 35.08
C GLY A 121 -0.97 -15.39 35.13
N ASN A 122 -0.08 -15.97 34.31
CA ASN A 122 1.30 -15.51 34.14
C ASN A 122 1.46 -14.64 32.88
N GLY A 123 0.35 -14.33 32.20
CA GLY A 123 0.35 -13.59 30.94
C GLY A 123 0.86 -14.40 29.75
N LEU A 124 0.91 -15.74 29.83
CA LEU A 124 1.40 -16.60 28.76
C LEU A 124 0.25 -17.20 27.95
N TYR A 125 0.47 -17.32 26.64
CA TYR A 125 -0.52 -17.81 25.68
C TYR A 125 -0.26 -19.25 25.25
N TYR A 126 -1.35 -19.98 25.02
CA TYR A 126 -1.37 -21.30 24.40
C TYR A 126 -2.77 -21.63 23.90
N HIS A 127 -2.93 -22.79 23.26
CA HIS A 127 -4.22 -23.23 22.74
C HIS A 127 -4.83 -24.34 23.60
N ILE A 128 -6.16 -24.30 23.74
CA ILE A 128 -6.95 -25.35 24.38
C ILE A 128 -7.92 -26.00 23.39
N LYS A 129 -8.30 -27.24 23.70
CA LYS A 129 -9.44 -27.93 23.09
C LYS A 129 -10.74 -27.48 23.75
N ILE A 130 -11.86 -27.87 23.15
CA ILE A 130 -13.21 -27.57 23.62
C ILE A 130 -13.49 -28.05 25.05
N ASP A 131 -12.79 -29.09 25.51
CA ASP A 131 -12.87 -29.66 26.85
C ASP A 131 -11.99 -28.91 27.88
N GLY A 132 -11.35 -27.81 27.49
CA GLY A 132 -10.46 -27.02 28.35
C GLY A 132 -9.02 -27.53 28.40
N THR A 133 -8.74 -28.72 27.90
CA THR A 133 -7.39 -29.29 27.98
C THR A 133 -6.43 -28.61 27.01
N SER A 134 -5.19 -28.42 27.45
CA SER A 134 -4.12 -27.84 26.62
C SER A 134 -3.88 -28.70 25.38
N LEU A 135 -3.71 -28.05 24.22
CA LEU A 135 -3.41 -28.71 22.96
C LEU A 135 -1.95 -29.22 22.91
N TYR A 136 -1.06 -28.54 23.63
CA TYR A 136 0.36 -28.85 23.80
C TYR A 136 0.91 -28.16 25.06
N ASP A 137 2.11 -28.58 25.52
CA ASP A 137 2.70 -28.08 26.77
C ASP A 137 3.40 -26.73 26.66
N LYS A 138 3.86 -26.36 25.46
CA LYS A 138 4.57 -25.10 25.24
C LYS A 138 3.70 -23.89 25.56
N ARG A 139 4.35 -22.80 25.98
CA ARG A 139 3.76 -21.50 26.30
C ARG A 139 4.48 -20.40 25.54
N TYR A 140 3.75 -19.35 25.17
CA TYR A 140 4.23 -18.29 24.28
C TYR A 140 3.91 -16.91 24.84
N LYS A 141 4.59 -15.87 24.35
CA LYS A 141 4.27 -14.48 24.69
C LYS A 141 2.99 -13.99 24.02
N TYR A 142 2.65 -14.60 22.89
CA TYR A 142 1.37 -14.42 22.22
C TYR A 142 1.08 -15.66 21.38
N ALA A 143 -0.21 -15.99 21.23
CA ALA A 143 -0.70 -16.98 20.27
C ALA A 143 -1.99 -16.44 19.64
N GLY A 144 -2.02 -16.37 18.31
CA GLY A 144 -3.21 -16.02 17.54
C GLY A 144 -4.04 -17.25 17.15
N ASP A 145 -5.24 -17.02 16.63
CA ASP A 145 -6.16 -18.09 16.24
C ASP A 145 -5.58 -19.04 15.18
N PHE A 146 -6.03 -20.30 15.22
CA PHE A 146 -5.76 -21.24 14.14
C PHE A 146 -6.55 -20.89 12.88
N LYS A 147 -5.85 -20.91 11.74
CA LYS A 147 -6.43 -20.81 10.40
C LYS A 147 -5.72 -21.78 9.45
N TYR A 148 -6.49 -22.65 8.80
CA TYR A 148 -6.00 -23.76 7.99
C TYR A 148 -5.03 -24.68 8.75
N GLY A 149 -5.29 -24.90 10.05
CA GLY A 149 -4.47 -25.73 10.93
C GLY A 149 -3.13 -25.11 11.34
N ILE A 150 -2.92 -23.81 11.08
CA ILE A 150 -1.71 -23.07 11.39
C ILE A 150 -2.05 -21.87 12.28
N ALA A 151 -1.27 -21.63 13.32
CA ALA A 151 -1.36 -20.44 14.16
C ALA A 151 -0.03 -19.66 14.13
N VAL A 152 -0.11 -18.35 14.39
CA VAL A 152 1.07 -17.51 14.62
C VAL A 152 1.28 -17.37 16.12
N ILE A 153 2.51 -17.57 16.56
CA ILE A 153 2.93 -17.32 17.95
C ILE A 153 4.03 -16.27 17.99
N TYR A 154 4.21 -15.62 19.13
CA TYR A 154 5.43 -14.89 19.47
C TYR A 154 6.16 -15.60 20.61
N ASP A 155 7.45 -15.83 20.42
CA ASP A 155 8.31 -16.42 21.44
C ASP A 155 8.79 -15.40 22.49
N TYR A 156 9.61 -15.86 23.44
CA TYR A 156 10.14 -15.01 24.51
C TYR A 156 11.13 -13.94 24.04
N ASP A 157 11.72 -14.13 22.86
CA ASP A 157 12.66 -13.19 22.25
C ASP A 157 11.91 -12.12 21.42
N GLY A 158 10.59 -12.22 21.31
CA GLY A 158 9.74 -11.28 20.56
C GLY A 158 9.62 -11.61 19.07
N TYR A 159 10.01 -12.81 18.63
CA TYR A 159 9.90 -13.22 17.24
C TYR A 159 8.64 -14.04 16.97
N ALA A 160 8.03 -13.75 15.83
CA ALA A 160 6.86 -14.44 15.30
C ALA A 160 7.24 -15.71 14.51
N GLN A 161 6.49 -16.79 14.71
CA GLN A 161 6.66 -18.07 14.00
C GLN A 161 5.30 -18.77 13.78
N HIS A 162 5.25 -19.63 12.77
CA HIS A 162 4.10 -20.51 12.51
C HIS A 162 4.22 -21.84 13.24
N ILE A 163 3.12 -22.29 13.86
CA ILE A 163 3.00 -23.62 14.47
C ILE A 163 1.81 -24.41 13.89
N ASP A 164 1.93 -25.73 13.89
CA ASP A 164 0.80 -26.63 13.63
C ASP A 164 -0.07 -26.87 14.88
N LYS A 165 -1.14 -27.62 14.71
CA LYS A 165 -2.05 -28.05 15.79
C LYS A 165 -1.42 -28.94 16.87
N PHE A 166 -0.17 -29.35 16.71
CA PHE A 166 0.59 -30.13 17.69
C PHE A 166 1.67 -29.28 18.39
N GLY A 167 1.76 -27.98 18.08
CA GLY A 167 2.78 -27.08 18.62
C GLY A 167 4.17 -27.27 18.01
N ASN A 168 4.27 -27.92 16.84
CA ASN A 168 5.49 -28.02 16.07
C ASN A 168 5.62 -26.82 15.13
N PHE A 169 6.84 -26.31 14.98
CA PHE A 169 7.10 -25.23 14.04
C PHE A 169 6.96 -25.72 12.61
N ILE A 170 6.22 -24.96 11.79
CA ILE A 170 6.05 -25.26 10.35
C ILE A 170 7.37 -25.05 9.59
N HIS A 171 8.19 -24.10 10.04
CA HIS A 171 9.51 -23.78 9.50
C HIS A 171 10.42 -23.24 10.60
N LYS A 172 11.74 -23.19 10.36
CA LYS A 172 12.73 -22.71 11.36
C LYS A 172 12.96 -21.19 11.34
N LYS A 173 12.31 -20.46 10.43
CA LYS A 173 12.49 -19.01 10.27
C LYS A 173 11.72 -18.24 11.36
N LYS A 174 12.37 -17.21 11.89
CA LYS A 174 11.84 -16.24 12.86
C LYS A 174 11.67 -14.89 12.15
N PHE A 175 10.57 -14.18 12.45
CA PHE A 175 10.25 -12.89 11.85
C PHE A 175 9.86 -11.87 12.94
N ASN A 176 9.98 -10.58 12.66
CA ASN A 176 9.56 -9.52 13.57
C ASN A 176 8.02 -9.45 13.63
N GLU A 177 7.37 -9.60 12.48
CA GLU A 177 5.92 -9.74 12.36
C GLU A 177 5.60 -10.84 11.34
N LEU A 178 4.49 -11.54 11.57
CA LEU A 178 4.07 -12.67 10.75
C LEU A 178 2.54 -12.72 10.71
N GLY A 179 1.97 -12.74 9.50
CA GLY A 179 0.55 -12.94 9.27
C GLY A 179 0.23 -14.42 9.04
N VAL A 180 -1.05 -14.79 9.23
CA VAL A 180 -1.54 -16.12 8.89
C VAL A 180 -1.45 -16.40 7.39
N PHE A 181 -1.41 -17.69 7.02
CA PHE A 181 -1.47 -18.07 5.61
C PHE A 181 -2.81 -17.69 4.97
N HIS A 182 -2.72 -17.07 3.79
CA HIS A 182 -3.82 -16.75 2.89
C HIS A 182 -3.47 -17.25 1.48
N LYS A 183 -4.29 -18.15 0.92
CA LYS A 183 -4.08 -18.77 -0.40
C LYS A 183 -2.67 -19.39 -0.59
N GLY A 184 -2.06 -19.88 0.49
CA GLY A 184 -0.75 -20.55 0.45
C GLY A 184 0.46 -19.66 0.78
N PHE A 185 0.25 -18.35 0.92
CA PHE A 185 1.30 -17.39 1.26
C PHE A 185 1.03 -16.70 2.59
N ALA A 186 2.08 -16.20 3.25
CA ALA A 186 1.94 -15.38 4.44
C ALA A 186 2.71 -14.07 4.26
N ILE A 187 2.28 -13.02 4.96
CA ILE A 187 3.03 -11.77 5.07
C ILE A 187 4.02 -11.94 6.22
N ALA A 188 5.28 -11.58 5.99
CA ALA A 188 6.31 -11.57 7.00
C ALA A 188 7.04 -10.22 7.00
N LYS A 189 7.59 -9.85 8.14
CA LYS A 189 8.43 -8.67 8.31
C LYS A 189 9.74 -9.03 8.97
N ASP A 190 10.83 -8.55 8.39
CA ASP A 190 12.17 -8.63 8.97
C ASP A 190 12.71 -7.23 9.27
N GLY A 191 14.00 -7.12 9.59
CA GLY A 191 14.65 -5.83 9.85
C GLY A 191 14.70 -4.87 8.65
N TYR A 192 14.39 -5.34 7.45
CA TYR A 192 14.46 -4.56 6.21
C TYR A 192 13.08 -4.19 5.65
N GLY A 193 12.02 -4.85 6.08
CA GLY A 193 10.65 -4.52 5.70
C GLY A 193 9.74 -5.72 5.56
N THR A 194 8.62 -5.50 4.89
CA THR A 194 7.52 -6.46 4.75
C THR A 194 7.55 -7.13 3.38
N PHE A 195 7.28 -8.44 3.32
CA PHE A 195 7.34 -9.28 2.11
C PHE A 195 6.48 -10.54 2.25
N HIS A 196 6.23 -11.23 1.14
CA HIS A 196 5.51 -12.50 1.14
C HIS A 196 6.45 -13.70 1.28
N ILE A 197 6.01 -14.72 2.02
CA ILE A 197 6.71 -15.99 2.18
C ILE A 197 5.85 -17.19 1.75
N ASN A 198 6.52 -18.26 1.32
CA ASN A 198 5.91 -19.58 1.13
C ASN A 198 5.73 -20.34 2.46
N LYS A 199 5.15 -21.54 2.41
CA LYS A 199 4.96 -22.40 3.61
C LYS A 199 6.26 -22.85 4.27
N ALA A 200 7.38 -22.89 3.55
CA ALA A 200 8.70 -23.18 4.10
C ALA A 200 9.33 -21.97 4.82
N GLY A 201 8.65 -20.81 4.83
CA GLY A 201 9.16 -19.57 5.40
C GLY A 201 10.15 -18.83 4.49
N GLU A 202 10.23 -19.21 3.21
CA GLU A 202 11.15 -18.59 2.26
C GLU A 202 10.49 -17.38 1.59
N PRO A 203 11.21 -16.25 1.45
CA PRO A 203 10.72 -15.11 0.67
C PRO A 203 10.39 -15.55 -0.76
N LEU A 204 9.25 -15.10 -1.30
CA LEU A 204 8.91 -15.32 -2.71
C LEU A 204 9.78 -14.47 -3.65
N TYR A 205 10.27 -13.34 -3.15
CA TYR A 205 11.10 -12.37 -3.87
C TYR A 205 12.01 -11.61 -2.89
N THR A 206 12.99 -10.88 -3.40
CA THR A 206 14.03 -10.24 -2.58
C THR A 206 13.66 -8.85 -2.06
N GLN A 207 12.71 -8.18 -2.70
CA GLN A 207 12.29 -6.83 -2.34
C GLN A 207 11.64 -6.77 -0.94
N ARG A 208 11.71 -5.59 -0.33
CA ARG A 208 11.10 -5.28 0.95
C ARG A 208 10.30 -3.99 0.82
N TYR A 209 9.11 -4.00 1.37
CA TYR A 209 8.16 -2.91 1.27
C TYR A 209 7.85 -2.35 2.66
N LYS A 210 7.40 -1.11 2.71
CA LYS A 210 6.91 -0.47 3.94
C LYS A 210 5.69 -1.23 4.46
N TRP A 211 4.76 -1.56 3.57
CA TRP A 211 3.64 -2.46 3.85
C TRP A 211 3.17 -3.14 2.55
N ILE A 212 2.53 -4.30 2.69
CA ILE A 212 1.96 -5.10 1.61
C ILE A 212 0.59 -5.63 2.01
N GLU A 213 -0.29 -5.82 1.05
CA GLU A 213 -1.52 -6.61 1.20
C GLU A 213 -1.29 -8.07 0.82
N PRO A 214 -2.14 -9.01 1.30
CA PRO A 214 -2.10 -10.40 0.85
C PRO A 214 -2.37 -10.52 -0.67
N PHE A 215 -1.90 -11.61 -1.28
CA PHE A 215 -2.27 -11.92 -2.65
C PHE A 215 -3.77 -12.20 -2.80
N TYR A 216 -4.41 -11.46 -3.71
CA TYR A 216 -5.75 -11.72 -4.22
C TYR A 216 -5.69 -11.94 -5.72
N ASN A 217 -6.03 -13.15 -6.16
CA ASN A 217 -6.06 -13.55 -7.57
C ASN A 217 -4.72 -13.31 -8.30
N GLY A 218 -3.60 -13.63 -7.64
CA GLY A 218 -2.26 -13.52 -8.22
C GLY A 218 -1.56 -12.17 -8.05
N PHE A 219 -2.21 -11.19 -7.42
CA PHE A 219 -1.67 -9.83 -7.27
C PHE A 219 -1.78 -9.30 -5.85
N ALA A 220 -0.84 -8.45 -5.47
CA ALA A 220 -0.82 -7.76 -4.19
C ALA A 220 -0.55 -6.27 -4.39
N PHE A 221 -1.23 -5.44 -3.58
CA PHE A 221 -0.96 -4.02 -3.50
C PHE A 221 0.13 -3.77 -2.46
N VAL A 222 1.14 -2.97 -2.81
CA VAL A 222 2.32 -2.74 -1.99
C VAL A 222 2.73 -1.29 -1.99
N CYS A 223 3.34 -0.86 -0.89
CA CYS A 223 3.90 0.48 -0.74
C CYS A 223 5.38 0.41 -0.35
N ASP A 224 6.24 1.10 -1.08
CA ASP A 224 7.67 1.18 -0.74
C ASP A 224 7.96 2.22 0.36
N PHE A 225 9.24 2.35 0.70
CA PHE A 225 9.69 3.30 1.73
C PHE A 225 9.69 4.77 1.27
N PHE A 226 9.42 5.03 -0.02
CA PHE A 226 9.26 6.36 -0.59
C PHE A 226 7.77 6.71 -0.80
N ASP A 227 6.86 5.96 -0.17
CA ASP A 227 5.41 6.08 -0.29
C ASP A 227 4.88 5.89 -1.73
N GLN A 228 5.63 5.19 -2.57
CA GLN A 228 5.18 4.78 -3.90
C GLN A 228 4.37 3.50 -3.81
N LYS A 229 3.27 3.46 -4.56
CA LYS A 229 2.30 2.38 -4.54
C LYS A 229 2.37 1.57 -5.84
N PHE A 230 2.39 0.26 -5.72
CA PHE A 230 2.52 -0.67 -6.84
C PHE A 230 1.55 -1.84 -6.69
N ILE A 231 1.18 -2.44 -7.81
CA ILE A 231 0.61 -3.78 -7.86
C ILE A 231 1.73 -4.72 -8.33
N ILE A 232 2.02 -5.75 -7.54
CA ILE A 232 3.00 -6.79 -7.87
C ILE A 232 2.31 -8.13 -8.13
N ASN A 233 2.92 -8.99 -8.92
CA ASN A 233 2.53 -10.40 -9.03
C ASN A 233 3.22 -11.26 -7.94
N GLU A 234 2.92 -12.56 -7.91
CA GLU A 234 3.49 -13.52 -6.94
C GLU A 234 5.02 -13.69 -7.03
N ASP A 235 5.63 -13.35 -8.17
CA ASP A 235 7.10 -13.30 -8.34
C ASP A 235 7.73 -11.99 -7.84
N GLY A 236 6.92 -11.05 -7.33
CA GLY A 236 7.38 -9.72 -6.89
C GLY A 236 7.62 -8.72 -8.02
N LYS A 237 7.26 -9.05 -9.26
CA LYS A 237 7.38 -8.12 -10.40
C LYS A 237 6.29 -7.06 -10.33
N ILE A 238 6.67 -5.79 -10.48
CA ILE A 238 5.72 -4.68 -10.60
C ILE A 238 4.96 -4.82 -11.91
N VAL A 239 3.64 -4.99 -11.81
CA VAL A 239 2.71 -5.10 -12.95
C VAL A 239 2.09 -3.74 -13.25
N HIS A 240 1.85 -2.94 -12.21
CA HIS A 240 1.27 -1.61 -12.36
C HIS A 240 1.79 -0.66 -11.29
N THR A 241 2.09 0.58 -11.69
CA THR A 241 2.42 1.66 -10.76
C THR A 241 1.18 2.49 -10.53
N VAL A 242 0.73 2.59 -9.28
CA VAL A 242 -0.42 3.41 -8.91
C VAL A 242 0.07 4.83 -8.68
N VAL A 243 -0.16 5.68 -9.67
CA VAL A 243 0.24 7.09 -9.61
C VAL A 243 -0.82 7.88 -8.85
N ASP A 244 -0.43 8.42 -7.70
CA ASP A 244 -1.19 9.45 -6.99
C ASP A 244 -0.85 10.81 -7.60
N GLU A 245 -1.86 11.62 -7.91
CA GLU A 245 -1.71 13.00 -8.39
C GLU A 245 -0.87 13.86 -7.42
N ASN A 246 -0.88 13.50 -6.14
CA ASN A 246 -0.08 14.14 -5.10
C ASN A 246 1.30 13.52 -4.87
N SER A 247 1.65 12.45 -5.60
CA SER A 247 2.93 11.77 -5.42
C SER A 247 4.12 12.69 -5.66
N ILE A 248 5.15 12.54 -4.84
CA ILE A 248 6.39 13.35 -4.94
C ILE A 248 7.06 13.18 -6.31
N LEU A 249 6.96 11.99 -6.91
CA LEU A 249 7.50 11.71 -8.25
C LEU A 249 6.77 12.50 -9.33
N LEU A 250 5.44 12.50 -9.33
CA LEU A 250 4.68 13.31 -10.29
C LEU A 250 4.98 14.79 -10.09
N LYS A 251 4.98 15.28 -8.84
CA LYS A 251 5.33 16.67 -8.52
C LYS A 251 6.73 17.05 -8.99
N ASN A 252 7.73 16.16 -8.79
CA ASN A 252 9.09 16.39 -9.28
C ASN A 252 9.18 16.35 -10.80
N SER A 253 8.46 15.45 -11.45
CA SER A 253 8.38 15.38 -12.91
C SER A 253 7.73 16.63 -13.50
N LEU A 254 6.60 17.08 -12.94
CA LEU A 254 5.92 18.31 -13.31
C LEU A 254 6.82 19.53 -13.06
N ARG A 255 7.52 19.59 -11.93
CA ARG A 255 8.51 20.64 -11.64
C ARG A 255 9.61 20.68 -12.70
N LYS A 256 10.21 19.54 -13.06
CA LYS A 256 11.23 19.46 -14.12
C LYS A 256 10.68 19.91 -15.47
N SER A 257 9.45 19.48 -15.81
CA SER A 257 8.76 19.88 -17.05
C SER A 257 8.48 21.38 -17.10
N LEU A 258 8.07 21.99 -15.99
CA LEU A 258 7.87 23.44 -15.88
C LEU A 258 9.20 24.18 -15.98
N MET A 259 10.22 23.75 -15.23
CA MET A 259 11.56 24.34 -15.31
C MET A 259 12.10 24.33 -16.74
N SER A 260 11.96 23.20 -17.46
CA SER A 260 12.38 23.09 -18.86
C SER A 260 11.63 24.07 -19.79
N LYS A 261 10.37 24.39 -19.51
CA LYS A 261 9.61 25.41 -20.27
C LYS A 261 10.10 26.82 -19.95
N LEU A 262 10.36 27.12 -18.68
CA LEU A 262 10.83 28.43 -18.22
C LEU A 262 12.20 28.78 -18.82
N VAL A 263 13.11 27.81 -18.94
CA VAL A 263 14.47 28.01 -19.46
C VAL A 263 14.60 27.74 -20.96
N GLY A 264 13.52 27.38 -21.66
CA GLY A 264 13.57 26.99 -23.07
C GLY A 264 14.13 28.08 -23.99
N HIS A 265 13.88 29.35 -23.66
CA HIS A 265 14.39 30.50 -24.41
C HIS A 265 15.92 30.61 -24.42
N TRP A 266 16.61 30.12 -23.38
CA TRP A 266 18.08 30.07 -23.37
C TRP A 266 18.61 29.15 -24.47
N ASN A 267 17.95 28.02 -24.73
CA ASN A 267 18.38 27.12 -25.81
C ASN A 267 18.27 27.81 -27.18
N THR A 268 17.19 28.56 -27.42
CA THR A 268 17.03 29.35 -28.64
C THR A 268 18.14 30.39 -28.78
N GLN A 269 18.43 31.16 -27.73
CA GLN A 269 19.47 32.20 -27.75
C GLN A 269 20.89 31.64 -27.91
N ILE A 270 21.19 30.50 -27.26
CA ILE A 270 22.46 29.80 -27.41
C ILE A 270 22.65 29.34 -28.87
N LEU A 271 21.65 28.66 -29.45
CA LEU A 271 21.74 28.20 -30.83
C LEU A 271 21.82 29.37 -31.81
N TYR A 272 21.05 30.44 -31.57
CA TYR A 272 21.15 31.69 -32.32
C TYR A 272 22.59 32.22 -32.32
N ALA A 273 23.21 32.38 -31.16
CA ALA A 273 24.58 32.89 -31.05
C ALA A 273 25.59 32.01 -31.80
N ILE A 274 25.48 30.68 -31.67
CA ILE A 274 26.37 29.73 -32.36
C ILE A 274 26.23 29.84 -33.88
N VAL A 275 24.99 29.92 -34.37
CA VAL A 275 24.71 30.03 -35.82
C VAL A 275 25.12 31.40 -36.36
N LYS A 276 24.88 32.48 -35.59
CA LYS A 276 25.31 33.84 -35.93
C LYS A 276 26.83 34.00 -35.97
N LEU A 277 27.54 33.26 -35.12
CA LEU A 277 29.00 33.14 -35.13
C LEU A 277 29.52 32.23 -36.26
N GLU A 278 28.65 31.62 -37.07
CA GLU A 278 29.02 30.75 -38.20
C GLU A 278 29.90 29.55 -37.83
N VAL A 279 29.86 29.08 -36.57
CA VAL A 279 30.75 28.02 -36.08
C VAL A 279 30.56 26.72 -36.85
N LEU A 280 29.31 26.33 -37.07
CA LEU A 280 28.98 25.11 -37.82
C LEU A 280 29.31 25.27 -39.30
N GLU A 281 29.07 26.45 -39.88
CA GLU A 281 29.42 26.77 -41.26
C GLU A 281 30.93 26.63 -41.50
N ALA A 282 31.75 27.14 -40.58
CA ALA A 282 33.19 27.04 -40.62
C ALA A 282 33.70 25.59 -40.55
N ILE A 283 33.13 24.76 -39.68
CA ILE A 283 33.49 23.33 -39.63
C ILE A 283 33.12 22.65 -40.96
N ASN A 284 31.97 22.97 -41.55
CA ASN A 284 31.52 22.40 -42.81
C ASN A 284 32.45 22.78 -43.98
N LYS A 285 32.96 24.02 -43.97
CA LYS A 285 33.97 24.53 -44.91
C LYS A 285 35.38 23.96 -44.70
N GLY A 286 35.58 23.09 -43.71
CA GLY A 286 36.86 22.40 -43.46
C GLY A 286 37.78 23.08 -42.44
N TYR A 287 37.32 24.12 -41.73
CA TYR A 287 37.98 24.67 -40.54
C TYR A 287 37.70 23.79 -39.32
N ASN A 288 38.10 22.53 -39.42
CA ASN A 288 37.62 21.45 -38.58
C ASN A 288 38.58 21.04 -37.45
N THR A 289 39.53 21.90 -37.08
CA THR A 289 40.30 21.73 -35.85
C THR A 289 40.12 22.97 -34.98
N PHE A 290 40.34 22.86 -33.67
CA PHE A 290 40.23 24.01 -32.77
C PHE A 290 41.03 25.22 -33.26
N LYS A 291 42.29 24.98 -33.66
CA LYS A 291 43.18 26.03 -34.18
C LYS A 291 42.62 26.69 -35.45
N LYS A 292 42.24 25.89 -36.46
CA LYS A 292 41.70 26.42 -37.73
C LYS A 292 40.40 27.19 -37.53
N LEU A 293 39.54 26.69 -36.65
CA LEU A 293 38.25 27.28 -36.35
C LEU A 293 38.42 28.61 -35.61
N ASN A 294 39.34 28.69 -34.66
CA ASN A 294 39.67 29.92 -33.96
C ASN A 294 40.26 30.98 -34.92
N GLU A 295 41.26 30.59 -35.72
CA GLU A 295 41.88 31.47 -36.72
C GLU A 295 40.85 32.02 -37.73
N TYR A 296 39.83 31.23 -38.08
CA TYR A 296 38.76 31.65 -38.99
C TYR A 296 37.74 32.58 -38.32
N LEU A 297 37.30 32.25 -37.10
CA LEU A 297 36.21 32.97 -36.41
C LEU A 297 36.68 34.22 -35.67
N GLY A 298 37.93 34.26 -35.23
CA GLY A 298 38.49 35.39 -34.48
C GLY A 298 37.86 35.63 -33.11
N ILE A 299 37.30 34.60 -32.47
CA ILE A 299 36.69 34.68 -31.13
C ILE A 299 37.65 34.20 -30.04
N PRO A 300 37.53 34.64 -28.77
CA PRO A 300 38.42 34.20 -27.71
C PRO A 300 38.42 32.68 -27.53
N ASP A 301 39.59 32.08 -27.28
CA ASP A 301 39.78 30.64 -27.07
C ASP A 301 38.82 30.07 -26.02
N THR A 302 38.61 30.80 -24.92
CA THR A 302 37.68 30.40 -23.85
C THR A 302 36.23 30.32 -24.32
N SER A 303 35.82 31.23 -25.21
CA SER A 303 34.48 31.24 -25.80
C SER A 303 34.32 30.10 -26.79
N LEU A 304 35.32 29.87 -27.65
CA LEU A 304 35.30 28.75 -28.59
C LEU A 304 35.28 27.40 -27.87
N ASP A 305 36.06 27.23 -26.80
CA ASP A 305 36.05 26.00 -26.00
C ASP A 305 34.67 25.73 -25.39
N MET A 306 34.01 26.75 -24.82
CA MET A 306 32.64 26.63 -24.31
C MET A 306 31.66 26.18 -25.40
N VAL A 307 31.71 26.80 -26.58
CA VAL A 307 30.83 26.45 -27.71
C VAL A 307 31.08 25.02 -28.18
N ILE A 308 32.33 24.62 -28.36
CA ILE A 308 32.69 23.26 -28.82
C ILE A 308 32.27 22.19 -27.81
N ARG A 309 32.47 22.43 -26.51
CA ARG A 309 32.00 21.51 -25.46
C ARG A 309 30.48 21.36 -25.50
N LEU A 310 29.76 22.46 -25.69
CA LEU A 310 28.30 22.43 -25.77
C LEU A 310 27.82 21.70 -27.03
N LEU A 311 28.41 21.96 -28.19
CA LEU A 311 28.08 21.28 -29.44
C LEU A 311 28.33 19.77 -29.37
N LYS A 312 29.36 19.32 -28.64
CA LYS A 312 29.57 17.89 -28.36
C LYS A 312 28.52 17.34 -27.40
N LEU A 313 28.26 18.05 -26.29
CA LEU A 313 27.28 17.64 -25.28
C LEU A 313 25.88 17.48 -25.87
N TRP A 314 25.49 18.40 -26.74
CA TRP A 314 24.20 18.39 -27.43
C TRP A 314 24.21 17.57 -28.73
N ASN A 315 25.32 16.90 -29.02
CA ASN A 315 25.46 16.03 -30.18
C ASN A 315 25.11 16.74 -31.51
N PHE A 316 25.72 17.89 -31.76
CA PHE A 316 25.74 18.60 -33.04
C PHE A 316 27.01 18.27 -33.84
N ILE A 317 28.10 17.99 -33.13
CA ILE A 317 29.40 17.61 -33.72
C ILE A 317 29.98 16.39 -33.00
N THR A 318 30.85 15.68 -33.70
CA THR A 318 31.74 14.64 -33.16
C THR A 318 33.20 15.08 -33.32
N GLU A 319 34.09 14.55 -32.50
CA GLU A 319 35.53 14.77 -32.62
C GLU A 319 36.25 13.43 -32.72
N PHE A 320 37.11 13.29 -33.74
CA PHE A 320 37.99 12.14 -33.89
C PHE A 320 39.39 12.62 -34.25
N ASN A 321 40.41 12.22 -33.47
CA ASN A 321 41.79 12.65 -33.65
C ASN A 321 41.96 14.18 -33.76
N GLY A 322 41.20 14.95 -32.97
CA GLY A 322 41.24 16.42 -32.97
C GLY A 322 40.54 17.09 -34.15
N LEU A 323 39.88 16.30 -35.02
CA LEU A 323 39.06 16.81 -36.13
C LEU A 323 37.59 16.78 -35.76
N PHE A 324 36.94 17.94 -35.87
CA PHE A 324 35.50 18.10 -35.69
C PHE A 324 34.75 17.70 -36.97
N LYS A 325 33.64 17.00 -36.80
CA LYS A 325 32.73 16.66 -37.89
C LYS A 325 31.29 16.92 -37.45
N ILE A 326 30.57 17.68 -38.26
CA ILE A 326 29.15 17.96 -38.05
C ILE A 326 28.35 16.69 -38.33
N ASN A 327 27.32 16.44 -37.53
CA ASN A 327 26.35 15.38 -37.78
C ASN A 327 25.05 15.94 -38.38
N TYR A 328 24.05 15.09 -38.62
CA TYR A 328 22.81 15.54 -39.25
C TYR A 328 22.10 16.69 -38.51
N ILE A 329 22.11 16.71 -37.16
CA ILE A 329 21.44 17.77 -36.40
C ILE A 329 22.17 19.10 -36.56
N GLY A 330 23.51 19.09 -36.56
CA GLY A 330 24.27 20.31 -36.84
C GLY A 330 24.22 20.76 -38.28
N ASP A 331 24.06 19.84 -39.23
CA ASP A 331 23.91 20.18 -40.65
C ASP A 331 22.55 20.83 -40.93
N LEU A 332 21.50 20.54 -40.14
CA LEU A 332 20.24 21.29 -40.22
C LEU A 332 20.39 22.78 -39.86
N LEU A 333 21.55 23.21 -39.34
CA LEU A 333 21.83 24.62 -39.03
C LEU A 333 22.86 25.26 -39.98
N THR A 334 23.24 24.59 -41.07
CA THR A 334 24.12 25.12 -42.13
C THR A 334 23.30 25.58 -43.34
N GLU A 335 23.88 26.38 -44.23
CA GLU A 335 23.16 26.94 -45.38
C GLU A 335 22.84 25.93 -46.48
N ASP A 336 23.80 25.04 -46.76
CA ASP A 336 23.73 24.11 -47.89
C ASP A 336 22.76 22.94 -47.65
N ASN A 337 22.26 22.76 -46.42
CA ASN A 337 21.29 21.71 -46.14
C ASN A 337 19.90 22.08 -46.72
N PRO A 338 19.29 21.25 -47.57
CA PRO A 338 18.01 21.56 -48.23
C PRO A 338 16.82 21.66 -47.26
N ARG A 339 16.98 21.23 -46.01
CA ARG A 339 16.00 21.34 -44.91
C ARG A 339 16.52 22.24 -43.78
N SER A 340 17.41 23.17 -44.11
CA SER A 340 18.04 24.05 -43.13
C SER A 340 17.02 24.84 -42.31
N LEU A 341 17.29 24.94 -41.02
CA LEU A 341 16.64 25.80 -40.04
C LEU A 341 17.52 27.01 -39.69
N LYS A 342 18.64 27.25 -40.41
CA LYS A 342 19.57 28.37 -40.18
C LYS A 342 18.84 29.72 -40.14
N TYR A 343 18.03 30.03 -41.16
CA TYR A 343 17.32 31.30 -41.20
C TYR A 343 16.17 31.38 -40.19
N ALA A 344 15.54 30.24 -39.87
CA ALA A 344 14.53 30.19 -38.82
C ALA A 344 15.13 30.56 -37.46
N ILE A 345 16.28 29.98 -37.09
CA ILE A 345 16.91 30.32 -35.80
C ILE A 345 17.46 31.75 -35.78
N LEU A 346 17.95 32.28 -36.91
CA LEU A 346 18.39 33.67 -37.01
C LEU A 346 17.22 34.64 -36.77
N MET A 347 16.06 34.39 -37.38
CA MET A 347 14.85 35.19 -37.19
C MET A 347 14.23 35.01 -35.78
N TRP A 348 14.22 33.78 -35.27
CA TRP A 348 13.63 33.46 -33.96
C TRP A 348 14.46 33.95 -32.79
N GLY A 349 15.78 34.02 -32.96
CA GLY A 349 16.72 34.52 -31.96
C GLY A 349 16.89 36.04 -31.95
N ASP A 350 16.45 36.74 -33.00
CA ASP A 350 16.60 38.20 -33.12
C ASP A 350 15.23 38.89 -33.12
N GLU A 351 14.61 39.13 -34.28
CA GLU A 351 13.40 39.95 -34.39
C GLU A 351 12.24 39.37 -33.60
N HIS A 352 11.95 38.08 -33.74
CA HIS A 352 10.85 37.45 -33.02
C HIS A 352 11.13 37.35 -31.52
N TYR A 353 12.39 37.24 -31.10
CA TYR A 353 12.75 37.20 -29.69
C TYR A 353 12.39 38.52 -29.00
N ILE A 354 12.69 39.65 -29.64
CA ILE A 354 12.35 40.99 -29.13
C ILE A 354 10.83 41.14 -29.03
N VAL A 355 10.09 40.75 -30.06
CA VAL A 355 8.62 40.82 -30.04
C VAL A 355 8.03 39.96 -28.91
N MET A 356 8.52 38.72 -28.75
CA MET A 356 8.05 37.82 -27.68
C MET A 356 8.42 38.32 -26.27
N SER A 357 9.52 39.05 -26.12
CA SER A 357 9.88 39.68 -24.83
C SER A 357 8.86 40.73 -24.36
N ARG A 358 8.05 41.27 -25.28
CA ARG A 358 6.98 42.26 -25.01
C ARG A 358 5.59 41.64 -24.92
N LEU A 359 5.49 40.31 -24.94
CA LEU A 359 4.21 39.60 -24.94
C LEU A 359 3.31 39.97 -23.75
N PHE A 360 3.89 40.24 -22.58
CA PHE A 360 3.13 40.70 -21.41
C PHE A 360 2.35 41.98 -21.71
N GLU A 361 3.00 43.00 -22.27
CA GLU A 361 2.32 44.25 -22.63
C GLU A 361 1.35 44.03 -23.80
N ALA A 362 1.74 43.23 -24.81
CA ALA A 362 0.85 42.87 -25.92
C ALA A 362 -0.46 42.25 -25.45
N LEU A 363 -0.39 41.32 -24.49
CA LEU A 363 -1.57 40.66 -23.92
C LEU A 363 -2.40 41.61 -23.07
N LYS A 364 -1.75 42.56 -22.38
CA LYS A 364 -2.41 43.55 -21.54
C LYS A 364 -3.15 44.62 -22.37
N THR A 365 -2.58 45.06 -23.49
CA THR A 365 -3.16 46.09 -24.36
C THR A 365 -3.96 45.52 -25.53
N TYR A 366 -3.81 44.22 -25.82
CA TYR A 366 -4.33 43.55 -27.02
C TYR A 366 -3.81 44.16 -28.34
N GLU A 367 -2.62 44.77 -28.30
CA GLU A 367 -1.98 45.38 -29.46
C GLU A 367 -0.76 44.56 -29.94
N PRO A 368 -0.61 44.30 -31.25
CA PRO A 368 0.58 43.68 -31.80
C PRO A 368 1.84 44.48 -31.47
N GLN A 369 2.92 43.80 -31.08
CA GLN A 369 4.22 44.41 -30.73
C GLN A 369 5.27 44.27 -31.84
N PHE A 370 4.82 43.92 -33.06
CA PHE A 370 5.65 43.77 -34.25
C PHE A 370 5.85 45.11 -34.96
#